data_AF-A0A5B0BJJ7-F1
#
_entry.id   AF-A0A5B0BJJ7-F1
#
_cell.length_a   1.000
_cell.length_b   1.000
_cell.length_c   1.000
_cell.angle_alpha   90.00
_cell.angle_beta   90.00
_cell.angle_gamma   90.00
#
_symmetry.space_group_name_H-M   'P 1'
#
loop_
_entity.id
_entity.type
_entity.pdbx_description
1 polymer ?
#
loop_
_entity_poly.entity_id
_entity_poly.type
_entity_poly.pdbx_seq_one_letter_code
_entity_poly.pdbx_strand_id
1 'polypeptide(L)'
;MTAYQIAVNGGFVGTEAEWLLSLEGAKGEPGIDGTGSGTVSSVNDIEPDANGNVVLPLPPEPDLSGLATKVELRLHEAKIASSTELGHVKVGQNLSIGSDGKLNASGGTVPDASTTVKGIVKLNDALNSSLTTEAATANAVKQVNDLKANKAQESQIIITLQNGWGGNLRCYKNQFGVVQLFGMVTVGSLPSGTIATLPIGYRPVNAHFFSSPTASTATDGRTMELLLRPDGTITPNATPLKNVYIENSFRL
;
A
#
# COMPACT_ATOMS: atom_id res chain seq x y z
N MET A 1 -0.55 6.31 -123.11
CA MET A 1 0.79 6.11 -123.72
C MET A 1 1.45 4.96 -123.01
N THR A 2 2.02 4.00 -123.73
CA THR A 2 2.76 2.89 -123.15
C THR A 2 4.23 3.28 -122.93
N ALA A 3 4.92 2.59 -122.01
CA ALA A 3 6.33 2.85 -121.72
C ALA A 3 7.24 2.66 -122.95
N TYR A 4 6.91 1.68 -123.81
CA TYR A 4 7.58 1.48 -125.09
C TYR A 4 7.42 2.69 -126.04
N GLN A 5 6.25 3.31 -126.11
CA GLN A 5 6.05 4.51 -126.93
C GLN A 5 6.86 5.71 -126.43
N ILE A 6 7.08 5.81 -125.12
CA ILE A 6 7.98 6.82 -124.54
C ILE A 6 9.43 6.53 -124.96
N ALA A 7 9.86 5.26 -124.95
CA ALA A 7 11.20 4.87 -125.39
C ALA A 7 11.42 5.17 -126.88
N VAL A 8 10.44 4.87 -127.75
CA VAL A 8 10.51 5.21 -129.18
C VAL A 8 10.57 6.71 -129.41
N ASN A 9 9.76 7.50 -128.68
CA ASN A 9 9.87 8.97 -128.71
C ASN A 9 11.22 9.50 -128.19
N GLY A 10 11.86 8.75 -127.28
CA GLY A 10 13.22 9.01 -126.79
C GLY A 10 14.32 8.59 -127.75
N GLY A 11 13.99 8.07 -128.95
CA GLY A 11 14.94 7.68 -129.97
C GLY A 11 15.27 6.19 -130.00
N PHE A 12 14.56 5.34 -129.24
CA PHE A 12 14.70 3.89 -129.39
C PHE A 12 14.14 3.43 -130.74
N VAL A 13 14.94 2.68 -131.49
CA VAL A 13 14.54 2.08 -132.77
C VAL A 13 14.61 0.57 -132.62
N GLY A 14 13.45 -0.09 -132.69
CA GLY A 14 13.29 -1.53 -132.47
C GLY A 14 11.85 -1.84 -132.14
N THR A 15 11.52 -3.11 -131.96
CA THR A 15 10.19 -3.58 -131.55
C THR A 15 10.03 -3.55 -130.02
N GLU A 16 8.78 -3.64 -129.52
CA GLU A 16 8.50 -3.67 -128.08
C GLU A 16 9.14 -4.87 -127.37
N ALA A 17 9.28 -6.00 -128.06
CA ALA A 17 9.95 -7.18 -127.54
C ALA A 17 11.46 -6.97 -127.35
N GLU A 18 12.11 -6.29 -128.30
CA GLU A 18 13.54 -5.96 -128.20
C GLU A 18 13.80 -4.93 -127.11
N TRP A 19 12.86 -4.00 -126.90
CA TRP A 19 12.93 -3.05 -125.80
C TRP A 19 12.89 -3.76 -124.43
N LEU A 20 12.00 -4.73 -124.24
CA LEU A 20 11.92 -5.49 -122.99
C LEU A 20 13.20 -6.28 -122.70
N LEU A 21 13.83 -6.87 -123.72
CA LEU A 21 15.11 -7.56 -123.58
C LEU A 21 16.25 -6.62 -123.17
N SER A 22 16.19 -5.33 -123.54
CA SER A 22 17.22 -4.36 -123.16
C SER A 22 17.20 -3.96 -121.68
N LEU A 23 16.08 -4.20 -120.99
CA LEU A 23 15.91 -3.80 -119.58
C LEU A 23 16.47 -4.81 -118.58
N GLU A 24 16.83 -6.01 -119.04
CA GLU A 24 17.36 -7.06 -118.18
C GLU A 24 18.90 -6.94 -118.09
N GLY A 25 19.39 -6.42 -116.97
CA GLY A 25 20.82 -6.42 -116.66
C GLY A 25 21.31 -7.81 -116.21
N ALA A 26 22.59 -8.14 -116.47
CA ALA A 26 23.18 -9.41 -116.02
C ALA A 26 23.19 -9.51 -114.47
N LYS A 27 22.88 -10.70 -113.95
CA LYS A 27 22.95 -11.00 -112.50
C LYS A 27 24.41 -10.91 -112.01
N GLY A 28 24.64 -10.24 -110.87
CA GLY A 28 25.97 -10.18 -110.24
C GLY A 28 26.38 -11.49 -109.55
N GLU A 29 27.69 -11.73 -109.45
CA GLU A 29 28.27 -12.93 -108.82
C GLU A 29 28.05 -12.94 -107.29
N PRO A 30 27.79 -14.10 -106.66
CA PRO A 30 27.68 -14.22 -105.20
C PRO A 30 29.02 -13.93 -104.48
N GLY A 31 28.95 -13.33 -103.28
CA GLY A 31 30.10 -13.16 -102.37
C GLY A 31 30.45 -14.44 -101.58
N ILE A 32 31.67 -14.51 -101.03
CA ILE A 32 32.19 -15.66 -100.24
C ILE A 32 31.78 -15.59 -98.75
N ASP A 33 31.35 -16.72 -98.18
CA ASP A 33 31.01 -16.84 -96.74
C ASP A 33 32.25 -17.20 -95.87
N GLY A 34 32.31 -16.67 -94.64
CA GLY A 34 33.44 -16.82 -93.69
C GLY A 34 33.32 -17.98 -92.69
N THR A 35 34.37 -18.80 -92.54
CA THR A 35 34.40 -20.07 -91.80
C THR A 35 35.11 -20.01 -90.42
N GLY A 36 34.61 -19.26 -89.44
CA GLY A 36 35.21 -19.22 -88.10
C GLY A 36 34.20 -19.29 -86.95
N SER A 37 34.00 -20.48 -86.36
CA SER A 37 33.20 -20.68 -85.14
C SER A 37 34.12 -20.64 -83.92
N GLY A 38 34.02 -19.61 -83.07
CA GLY A 38 34.74 -19.57 -81.79
C GLY A 38 34.03 -20.43 -80.75
N THR A 39 34.62 -21.55 -80.33
CA THR A 39 34.10 -22.41 -79.26
C THR A 39 34.80 -22.12 -77.93
N VAL A 40 34.07 -22.22 -76.82
CA VAL A 40 34.64 -22.16 -75.45
C VAL A 40 35.47 -23.44 -75.23
N SER A 41 36.75 -23.31 -74.88
CA SER A 41 37.65 -24.47 -74.73
C SER A 41 37.59 -25.15 -73.35
N SER A 42 37.19 -24.45 -72.29
CA SER A 42 36.89 -25.04 -70.97
C SER A 42 36.12 -24.05 -70.07
N VAL A 43 35.42 -24.56 -69.05
CA VAL A 43 34.87 -23.75 -67.94
C VAL A 43 35.29 -24.41 -66.63
N ASN A 44 36.00 -23.67 -65.76
CA ASN A 44 36.57 -24.16 -64.50
C ASN A 44 37.37 -25.48 -64.67
N ASP A 45 38.27 -25.51 -65.66
CA ASP A 45 39.13 -26.65 -66.01
C ASP A 45 38.39 -27.93 -66.45
N ILE A 46 37.08 -27.83 -66.74
CA ILE A 46 36.30 -28.91 -67.35
C ILE A 46 36.13 -28.61 -68.84
N GLU A 47 36.65 -29.51 -69.66
CA GLU A 47 36.49 -29.46 -71.11
C GLU A 47 35.06 -29.80 -71.52
N PRO A 48 34.53 -29.19 -72.60
CA PRO A 48 33.23 -29.57 -73.13
C PRO A 48 33.24 -31.01 -73.66
N ASP A 49 32.11 -31.71 -73.50
CA ASP A 49 31.91 -33.04 -74.06
C ASP A 49 31.88 -33.02 -75.60
N ALA A 50 31.72 -34.20 -76.22
CA ALA A 50 31.67 -34.34 -77.68
C ALA A 50 30.56 -33.52 -78.37
N ASN A 51 29.59 -33.01 -77.61
CA ASN A 51 28.48 -32.19 -78.09
C ASN A 51 28.65 -30.70 -77.75
N GLY A 52 29.74 -30.31 -77.08
CA GLY A 52 30.03 -28.93 -76.69
C GLY A 52 29.53 -28.52 -75.30
N ASN A 53 29.00 -29.44 -74.48
CA ASN A 53 28.44 -29.10 -73.17
C ASN A 53 29.47 -29.27 -72.04
N VAL A 54 29.46 -28.36 -71.06
CA VAL A 54 30.26 -28.48 -69.83
C VAL A 54 29.32 -28.77 -68.64
N VAL A 55 29.55 -29.87 -67.91
CA VAL A 55 28.78 -30.23 -66.70
C VAL A 55 29.62 -29.93 -65.46
N LEU A 56 29.19 -28.98 -64.63
CA LEU A 56 29.83 -28.68 -63.35
C LEU A 56 29.28 -29.60 -62.25
N PRO A 57 30.13 -30.33 -61.49
CA PRO A 57 29.66 -31.17 -60.39
C PRO A 57 29.14 -30.30 -59.24
N LEU A 58 27.97 -30.66 -58.70
CA LEU A 58 27.44 -30.05 -57.47
C LEU A 58 28.30 -30.50 -56.27
N PRO A 59 28.66 -29.59 -55.34
CA PRO A 59 29.37 -29.97 -54.13
C PRO A 59 28.50 -30.93 -53.28
N PRO A 60 29.13 -31.80 -52.46
CA PRO A 60 28.39 -32.68 -51.57
C PRO A 60 27.55 -31.86 -50.56
N GLU A 61 26.34 -32.31 -50.31
CA GLU A 61 25.44 -31.71 -49.32
C GLU A 61 26.12 -31.70 -47.93
N PRO A 62 25.98 -30.62 -47.14
CA PRO A 62 26.57 -30.56 -45.80
C PRO A 62 25.92 -31.58 -44.87
N ASP A 63 26.73 -32.19 -43.99
CA ASP A 63 26.21 -33.09 -42.96
C ASP A 63 25.48 -32.30 -41.87
N LEU A 64 24.17 -32.53 -41.75
CA LEU A 64 23.28 -31.91 -40.76
C LEU A 64 22.93 -32.85 -39.59
N SER A 65 23.53 -34.04 -39.51
CA SER A 65 23.18 -35.08 -38.53
C SER A 65 23.43 -34.68 -37.07
N GLY A 66 24.29 -33.69 -36.82
CA GLY A 66 24.55 -33.13 -35.49
C GLY A 66 23.64 -31.96 -35.09
N LEU A 67 22.76 -31.49 -35.97
CA LEU A 67 21.79 -30.45 -35.65
C LEU A 67 20.56 -31.05 -34.98
N ALA A 68 20.11 -30.42 -33.90
CA ALA A 68 18.87 -30.81 -33.25
C ALA A 68 17.69 -30.70 -34.23
N THR A 69 16.91 -31.76 -34.33
CA THR A 69 15.70 -31.79 -35.14
C THR A 69 14.68 -30.79 -34.60
N LYS A 70 13.78 -30.31 -35.47
CA LYS A 70 12.64 -29.47 -35.04
C LYS A 70 11.74 -30.17 -34.00
N VAL A 71 11.82 -31.49 -33.87
CA VAL A 71 11.07 -32.25 -32.86
C VAL A 71 11.81 -32.20 -31.51
N GLU A 72 13.13 -32.37 -31.51
CA GLU A 72 13.95 -32.26 -30.30
C GLU A 72 13.93 -30.86 -29.71
N LEU A 73 13.95 -29.80 -30.55
CA LEU A 73 13.78 -28.42 -30.06
C LEU A 73 12.41 -28.20 -29.40
N ARG A 74 11.33 -28.73 -29.99
CA ARG A 74 9.98 -28.60 -29.43
C ARG A 74 9.82 -29.34 -28.10
N LEU A 75 10.53 -30.45 -27.91
CA LEU A 75 10.57 -31.14 -26.61
C LEU A 75 11.35 -30.37 -25.55
N HIS A 76 12.27 -29.47 -25.95
CA HIS A 76 13.05 -28.62 -25.06
C HIS A 76 12.47 -27.21 -24.86
N GLU A 77 11.32 -26.89 -25.49
CA GLU A 77 10.56 -25.68 -25.16
C GLU A 77 10.22 -25.76 -23.67
N ALA A 78 10.90 -24.93 -22.89
CA ALA A 78 11.00 -25.07 -21.44
C ALA A 78 9.63 -25.27 -20.82
N LYS A 79 9.45 -26.40 -20.13
CA LYS A 79 8.20 -26.70 -19.42
C LYS A 79 7.95 -25.57 -18.43
N ILE A 80 6.90 -24.79 -18.65
CA ILE A 80 6.52 -23.69 -17.76
C ILE A 80 6.07 -24.35 -16.46
N ALA A 81 6.76 -24.01 -15.36
CA ALA A 81 6.43 -24.53 -14.05
C ALA A 81 4.99 -24.14 -13.68
N SER A 82 4.24 -25.08 -13.11
CA SER A 82 2.86 -24.88 -12.64
C SER A 82 2.77 -25.15 -11.14
N SER A 83 1.58 -25.02 -10.55
CA SER A 83 1.33 -25.36 -9.16
C SER A 83 1.49 -26.85 -8.85
N THR A 84 1.51 -27.71 -9.88
CA THR A 84 1.54 -29.17 -9.75
C THR A 84 2.71 -29.83 -10.47
N GLU A 85 3.47 -29.09 -11.28
CA GLU A 85 4.57 -29.63 -12.07
C GLU A 85 5.78 -28.68 -12.10
N LEU A 86 6.95 -29.20 -11.72
CA LEU A 86 8.19 -28.43 -11.69
C LEU A 86 8.71 -28.21 -13.12
N GLY A 87 8.81 -26.95 -13.53
CA GLY A 87 9.59 -26.53 -14.70
C GLY A 87 11.11 -26.53 -14.42
N HIS A 88 11.91 -25.90 -15.28
CA HIS A 88 13.37 -25.85 -15.10
C HIS A 88 13.82 -25.02 -13.89
N VAL A 89 12.99 -24.09 -13.42
CA VAL A 89 13.26 -23.24 -12.24
C VAL A 89 12.34 -23.67 -11.11
N LYS A 90 12.93 -24.09 -9.97
CA LYS A 90 12.20 -24.32 -8.73
C LYS A 90 12.01 -23.00 -7.99
N VAL A 91 10.81 -22.74 -7.50
CA VAL A 91 10.50 -21.55 -6.68
C VAL A 91 10.39 -21.94 -5.22
N GLY A 92 10.88 -21.09 -4.33
CA GLY A 92 10.87 -21.34 -2.89
C GLY A 92 9.49 -21.15 -2.24
N GLN A 93 9.43 -21.36 -0.93
CA GLN A 93 8.24 -21.08 -0.11
C GLN A 93 7.80 -19.61 -0.25
N ASN A 94 6.49 -19.36 -0.17
CA ASN A 94 5.87 -18.02 -0.30
C ASN A 94 6.04 -17.35 -1.67
N LEU A 95 6.37 -18.13 -2.69
CA LEU A 95 6.38 -17.71 -4.09
C LEU A 95 5.39 -18.60 -4.86
N SER A 96 4.62 -17.99 -5.75
CA SER A 96 3.68 -18.66 -6.65
C SER A 96 3.94 -18.23 -8.09
N ILE A 97 3.64 -19.12 -9.05
CA ILE A 97 3.77 -18.83 -10.47
C ILE A 97 2.37 -18.54 -11.01
N GLY A 98 2.15 -17.33 -11.50
CA GLY A 98 0.90 -16.96 -12.18
C GLY A 98 0.73 -17.71 -13.49
N SER A 99 -0.50 -17.76 -14.01
CA SER A 99 -0.80 -18.36 -15.32
C SER A 99 -0.10 -17.64 -16.49
N ASP A 100 0.41 -16.42 -16.27
CA ASP A 100 1.24 -15.64 -17.19
C ASP A 100 2.74 -15.92 -17.06
N GLY A 101 3.13 -16.89 -16.21
CA GLY A 101 4.52 -17.26 -15.94
C GLY A 101 5.27 -16.31 -14.99
N LYS A 102 4.61 -15.32 -14.38
CA LYS A 102 5.27 -14.41 -13.43
C LYS A 102 5.38 -15.02 -12.03
N LEU A 103 6.50 -14.73 -11.38
CA LEU A 103 6.70 -15.01 -9.96
C LEU A 103 6.00 -13.94 -9.13
N ASN A 104 5.01 -14.39 -8.35
CA ASN A 104 4.31 -13.56 -7.38
C ASN A 104 4.74 -13.96 -5.97
N ALA A 105 5.09 -12.96 -5.16
CA ALA A 105 5.23 -13.19 -3.72
C ALA A 105 3.83 -13.34 -3.12
N SER A 106 3.53 -14.51 -2.56
CA SER A 106 2.44 -14.65 -1.60
C SER A 106 2.93 -14.10 -0.26
N GLY A 107 3.08 -12.76 -0.22
CA GLY A 107 3.63 -12.03 0.91
C GLY A 107 2.93 -12.40 2.21
N GLY A 108 3.72 -12.70 3.24
CA GLY A 108 3.23 -13.08 4.56
C GLY A 108 2.28 -12.02 5.11
N THR A 109 1.07 -12.45 5.46
CA THR A 109 0.13 -11.60 6.19
C THR A 109 0.75 -11.25 7.53
N VAL A 110 0.94 -9.96 7.81
CA VAL A 110 1.26 -9.53 9.18
C VAL A 110 -0.06 -9.61 9.96
N PRO A 111 -0.16 -10.46 10.99
CA PRO A 111 -1.39 -10.58 11.75
C PRO A 111 -1.68 -9.30 12.53
N ASP A 112 -2.94 -9.10 12.90
CA ASP A 112 -3.30 -8.08 13.88
C ASP A 112 -2.70 -8.45 15.26
N ALA A 113 -2.31 -7.44 16.03
CA ALA A 113 -1.80 -7.71 17.37
C ALA A 113 -2.94 -8.12 18.31
N SER A 114 -2.62 -9.01 19.24
CA SER A 114 -3.47 -9.36 20.37
C SER A 114 -2.62 -9.51 21.63
N THR A 115 -3.24 -9.84 22.76
CA THR A 115 -2.53 -10.13 24.01
C THR A 115 -1.65 -11.39 23.93
N THR A 116 -1.84 -12.23 22.91
CA THR A 116 -1.10 -13.50 22.72
C THR A 116 -0.38 -13.59 21.38
N VAL A 117 -0.62 -12.67 20.44
CA VAL A 117 -0.04 -12.68 19.08
C VAL A 117 0.58 -11.32 18.78
N LYS A 118 1.86 -11.30 18.40
CA LYS A 118 2.52 -10.08 17.90
C LYS A 118 1.94 -9.72 16.55
N GLY A 119 1.66 -8.44 16.32
CA GLY A 119 1.07 -7.97 15.08
C GLY A 119 1.07 -6.44 14.96
N ILE A 120 0.37 -5.93 13.97
CA ILE A 120 0.14 -4.48 13.81
C ILE A 120 -1.12 -4.03 14.55
N VAL A 121 -1.12 -2.78 15.03
CA VAL A 121 -2.27 -2.15 15.72
C VAL A 121 -2.62 -0.86 14.99
N LYS A 122 -3.91 -0.64 14.75
CA LYS A 122 -4.41 0.62 14.18
C LYS A 122 -4.39 1.73 15.23
N LEU A 123 -4.01 2.94 14.83
CA LEU A 123 -3.99 4.11 15.71
C LEU A 123 -5.32 4.88 15.67
N ASN A 124 -5.70 5.46 16.81
CA ASN A 124 -6.93 6.23 17.01
C ASN A 124 -6.63 7.57 17.71
N ASP A 125 -7.13 8.67 17.14
CA ASP A 125 -6.92 10.03 17.63
C ASP A 125 -8.09 10.57 18.48
N ALA A 126 -9.13 9.77 18.73
CA ALA A 126 -10.29 10.18 19.50
C ALA A 126 -10.03 10.19 21.02
N LEU A 127 -10.55 11.19 21.72
CA LEU A 127 -10.40 11.35 23.19
C LEU A 127 -11.42 10.57 24.02
N ASN A 128 -12.44 10.01 23.37
CA ASN A 128 -13.57 9.34 24.00
C ASN A 128 -13.81 7.94 23.40
N SER A 129 -12.80 7.33 22.80
CA SER A 129 -12.91 5.99 22.23
C SER A 129 -13.03 4.92 23.32
N SER A 130 -13.92 3.96 23.11
CA SER A 130 -14.06 2.75 23.92
C SER A 130 -13.46 1.51 23.24
N LEU A 131 -12.81 1.67 22.08
CA LEU A 131 -12.22 0.56 21.33
C LEU A 131 -11.00 0.01 22.05
N THR A 132 -10.96 -1.32 22.22
CA THR A 132 -9.85 -2.03 22.86
C THR A 132 -8.85 -2.62 21.86
N THR A 133 -9.10 -2.45 20.56
CA THR A 133 -8.30 -3.00 19.45
C THR A 133 -7.49 -1.94 18.71
N GLU A 134 -7.57 -0.68 19.13
CA GLU A 134 -6.83 0.44 18.56
C GLU A 134 -5.98 1.11 19.65
N ALA A 135 -4.80 1.60 19.29
CA ALA A 135 -3.93 2.32 20.21
C ALA A 135 -4.14 3.84 20.08
N ALA A 136 -4.04 4.56 21.19
CA ALA A 136 -4.10 6.02 21.17
C ALA A 136 -2.91 6.63 20.41
N THR A 137 -3.15 7.67 19.64
CA THR A 137 -2.09 8.50 19.04
C THR A 137 -1.39 9.37 20.09
N ALA A 138 -0.20 9.87 19.75
CA ALA A 138 0.49 10.86 20.58
C ALA A 138 -0.32 12.17 20.75
N ASN A 139 -1.07 12.58 19.73
CA ASN A 139 -1.93 13.76 19.79
C ASN A 139 -3.11 13.56 20.75
N ALA A 140 -3.81 12.42 20.72
CA ALA A 140 -4.86 12.11 21.67
C ALA A 140 -4.33 12.11 23.12
N VAL A 141 -3.16 11.50 23.36
CA VAL A 141 -2.51 11.50 24.68
C VAL A 141 -2.18 12.92 25.14
N LYS A 142 -1.61 13.75 24.25
CA LYS A 142 -1.31 15.15 24.55
C LYS A 142 -2.57 15.93 24.92
N GLN A 143 -3.62 15.82 24.11
CA GLN A 143 -4.89 16.50 24.36
C GLN A 143 -5.54 16.07 25.68
N VAL A 144 -5.53 14.78 26.03
CA VAL A 144 -6.00 14.31 27.35
C VAL A 144 -5.16 14.91 28.48
N ASN A 145 -3.84 14.97 28.32
CA ASN A 145 -2.96 15.56 29.33
C ASN A 145 -3.18 17.06 29.49
N ASP A 146 -3.35 17.79 28.39
CA ASP A 146 -3.66 19.22 28.40
C ASP A 146 -5.03 19.48 29.04
N LEU A 147 -6.04 18.65 28.76
CA LEU A 147 -7.36 18.72 29.39
C LEU A 147 -7.29 18.48 30.90
N LYS A 148 -6.45 17.53 31.34
CA LYS A 148 -6.23 17.26 32.77
C LYS A 148 -5.54 18.43 33.45
N ALA A 149 -4.46 18.96 32.86
CA ALA A 149 -3.71 20.08 33.41
C ALA A 149 -4.57 21.35 33.54
N ASN A 150 -5.54 21.53 32.64
CA ASN A 150 -6.44 22.69 32.62
C ASN A 150 -7.82 22.41 33.23
N LYS A 151 -8.05 21.26 33.88
CA LYS A 151 -9.34 20.96 34.48
C LYS A 151 -9.56 21.88 35.69
N ALA A 152 -10.47 22.84 35.52
CA ALA A 152 -10.88 23.72 36.60
C ALA A 152 -11.44 22.90 37.77
N GLN A 153 -11.11 23.34 38.99
CA GLN A 153 -11.65 22.76 40.22
C GLN A 153 -13.18 22.84 40.22
N GLU A 154 -13.85 21.76 40.62
CA GLU A 154 -15.31 21.75 40.79
C GLU A 154 -15.74 22.83 41.79
N SER A 155 -16.90 23.44 41.54
CA SER A 155 -17.49 24.40 42.49
C SER A 155 -17.67 23.77 43.87
N GLN A 156 -17.41 24.56 44.90
CA GLN A 156 -17.59 24.13 46.28
C GLN A 156 -19.08 23.96 46.58
N ILE A 157 -19.43 22.87 47.26
CA ILE A 157 -20.76 22.63 47.79
C ILE A 157 -20.76 23.03 49.26
N ILE A 158 -21.68 23.92 49.64
CA ILE A 158 -21.93 24.21 51.05
C ILE A 158 -22.78 23.07 51.61
N ILE A 159 -22.29 22.41 52.66
CA ILE A 159 -22.96 21.28 53.30
C ILE A 159 -23.92 21.82 54.36
N THR A 160 -25.17 21.36 54.33
CA THR A 160 -26.17 21.68 55.34
C THR A 160 -25.81 21.02 56.67
N LEU A 161 -25.68 21.85 57.71
CA LEU A 161 -25.42 21.40 59.07
C LEU A 161 -26.72 20.98 59.76
N GLN A 162 -26.62 20.04 60.68
CA GLN A 162 -27.74 19.34 61.32
C GLN A 162 -27.66 19.47 62.85
N ASN A 163 -28.73 19.12 63.55
CA ASN A 163 -28.74 18.97 65.02
C ASN A 163 -28.20 20.18 65.80
N GLY A 164 -28.49 21.41 65.35
CA GLY A 164 -28.07 22.64 66.03
C GLY A 164 -26.61 23.05 65.79
N TRP A 165 -25.87 22.30 64.96
CA TRP A 165 -24.57 22.75 64.46
C TRP A 165 -24.74 23.93 63.49
N GLY A 166 -23.91 24.95 63.67
CA GLY A 166 -23.80 26.12 62.81
C GLY A 166 -22.41 26.24 62.17
N GLY A 167 -22.22 27.24 61.32
CA GLY A 167 -20.94 27.50 60.65
C GLY A 167 -21.00 27.29 59.14
N ASN A 168 -19.84 27.00 58.56
CA ASN A 168 -19.65 26.90 57.12
C ASN A 168 -18.75 25.71 56.81
N LEU A 169 -19.39 24.60 56.45
CA LEU A 169 -18.71 23.38 56.00
C LEU A 169 -18.89 23.24 54.49
N ARG A 170 -17.81 22.92 53.78
CA ARG A 170 -17.81 22.81 52.32
C ARG A 170 -17.09 21.57 51.86
N CYS A 171 -17.46 21.09 50.68
CA CYS A 171 -16.67 20.10 49.97
C CYS A 171 -16.57 20.37 48.46
N TYR A 172 -15.55 19.80 47.82
CA TYR A 172 -15.44 19.69 46.37
C TYR A 172 -14.61 18.45 46.01
N LYS A 173 -14.63 18.01 44.74
CA LYS A 173 -13.67 17.02 44.24
C LYS A 173 -12.59 17.71 43.45
N ASN A 174 -11.34 17.34 43.73
CA ASN A 174 -10.24 17.78 42.89
C ASN A 174 -10.22 17.01 41.56
N GLN A 175 -9.28 17.36 40.68
CA GLN A 175 -9.10 16.73 39.37
C GLN A 175 -8.88 15.21 39.41
N PHE A 176 -8.45 14.67 40.55
CA PHE A 176 -8.21 13.23 40.77
C PHE A 176 -9.41 12.51 41.40
N GLY A 177 -10.55 13.19 41.58
CA GLY A 177 -11.74 12.63 42.22
C GLY A 177 -11.62 12.50 43.74
N VAL A 178 -10.58 13.05 44.35
CA VAL A 178 -10.42 13.09 45.82
C VAL A 178 -11.33 14.18 46.37
N VAL A 179 -12.16 13.84 47.35
CA VAL A 179 -13.03 14.78 48.05
C VAL A 179 -12.18 15.58 49.03
N GLN A 180 -12.28 16.90 48.94
CA GLN A 180 -11.74 17.85 49.90
C GLN A 180 -12.90 18.33 50.76
N LEU A 181 -12.82 18.14 52.07
CA LEU A 181 -13.81 18.55 53.05
C LEU A 181 -13.17 19.56 53.99
N PHE A 182 -13.72 20.77 54.05
CA PHE A 182 -13.10 21.82 54.84
C PHE A 182 -14.10 22.87 55.32
N GLY A 183 -13.76 23.56 56.40
CA GLY A 183 -14.56 24.64 56.96
C GLY A 183 -14.62 24.63 58.47
N MET A 184 -15.36 25.57 59.05
CA MET A 184 -15.55 25.67 60.49
C MET A 184 -16.98 25.31 60.85
N VAL A 185 -17.15 24.43 61.83
CA VAL A 185 -18.45 24.15 62.45
C VAL A 185 -18.45 24.60 63.90
N THR A 186 -19.59 25.12 64.37
CA THR A 186 -19.75 25.70 65.69
C THR A 186 -20.98 25.16 66.38
N VAL A 187 -20.97 25.15 67.71
CA VAL A 187 -22.16 24.79 68.47
C VAL A 187 -22.27 25.48 69.82
N GLY A 188 -23.48 25.96 70.13
CA GLY A 188 -23.77 26.78 71.31
C GLY A 188 -24.13 25.98 72.58
N SER A 189 -24.84 24.87 72.42
CA SER A 189 -25.20 23.92 73.48
C SER A 189 -25.06 22.49 72.94
N LEU A 190 -24.49 21.58 73.75
CA LEU A 190 -23.98 20.28 73.31
C LEU A 190 -25.03 19.43 72.55
N PRO A 191 -24.87 19.21 71.22
CA PRO A 191 -25.60 18.17 70.53
C PRO A 191 -24.70 16.94 70.42
N SER A 192 -25.21 15.80 70.84
CA SER A 192 -24.54 14.50 70.67
C SER A 192 -24.75 13.88 69.27
N GLY A 193 -25.27 14.67 68.32
CA GLY A 193 -25.76 14.18 67.03
C GLY A 193 -24.84 14.45 65.83
N THR A 194 -25.28 13.98 64.67
CA THR A 194 -24.66 14.23 63.35
C THR A 194 -24.45 15.72 63.11
N ILE A 195 -23.22 16.10 62.75
CA ILE A 195 -22.84 17.46 62.34
C ILE A 195 -23.47 17.77 60.98
N ALA A 196 -23.30 16.86 60.03
CA ALA A 196 -23.81 16.99 58.67
C ALA A 196 -23.82 15.64 57.95
N THR A 197 -24.49 15.61 56.79
CA THR A 197 -24.45 14.48 55.86
C THR A 197 -23.92 14.95 54.50
N LEU A 198 -22.89 14.29 53.97
CA LEU A 198 -22.35 14.60 52.65
C LEU A 198 -23.36 14.26 51.53
N PRO A 199 -23.43 15.08 50.46
CA PRO A 199 -24.22 14.78 49.27
C PRO A 199 -23.84 13.43 48.64
N ILE A 200 -24.82 12.78 48.00
CA ILE A 200 -24.58 11.55 47.22
C ILE A 200 -23.53 11.85 46.14
N GLY A 201 -22.53 10.98 46.03
CA GLY A 201 -21.37 11.18 45.17
C GLY A 201 -20.15 11.82 45.86
N TYR A 202 -20.27 12.35 47.08
CA TYR A 202 -19.16 12.86 47.89
C TYR A 202 -18.90 12.02 49.15
N ARG A 203 -19.61 10.89 49.29
CA ARG A 203 -19.52 9.99 50.43
C ARG A 203 -18.37 8.99 50.23
N PRO A 204 -17.59 8.68 51.26
CA PRO A 204 -16.50 7.70 51.11
C PRO A 204 -17.05 6.27 51.04
N VAL A 205 -16.30 5.36 50.45
CA VAL A 205 -16.58 3.91 50.50
C VAL A 205 -16.36 3.34 51.91
N ASN A 206 -15.31 3.80 52.60
CA ASN A 206 -14.97 3.33 53.94
C ASN A 206 -15.17 4.42 54.98
N ALA A 207 -15.30 4.03 56.24
CA ALA A 207 -15.31 4.99 57.33
C ALA A 207 -13.95 5.70 57.43
N HIS A 208 -13.98 7.02 57.60
CA HIS A 208 -12.80 7.86 57.78
C HIS A 208 -12.84 8.51 59.16
N PHE A 209 -11.77 8.30 59.93
CA PHE A 209 -11.53 8.97 61.20
C PHE A 209 -10.53 10.10 60.97
N PHE A 210 -10.81 11.28 61.53
CA PHE A 210 -9.86 12.39 61.47
C PHE A 210 -9.93 13.29 62.70
N SER A 211 -8.75 13.76 63.11
CA SER A 211 -8.58 14.72 64.19
C SER A 211 -8.75 16.14 63.65
N SER A 212 -9.71 16.86 64.21
CA SER A 212 -10.00 18.25 63.85
C SER A 212 -9.57 19.19 64.97
N PRO A 213 -8.74 20.21 64.71
CA PRO A 213 -8.42 21.23 65.69
C PRO A 213 -9.68 21.94 66.20
N THR A 214 -9.67 22.30 67.47
CA THR A 214 -10.76 23.06 68.08
C THR A 214 -10.26 24.38 68.63
N ALA A 215 -11.12 25.41 68.58
CA ALA A 215 -10.82 26.72 69.15
C ALA A 215 -11.74 26.98 70.34
N SER A 216 -11.35 26.57 71.56
CA SER A 216 -12.02 27.03 72.79
C SER A 216 -11.44 28.36 73.28
N THR A 217 -10.17 28.60 73.01
CA THR A 217 -9.38 29.84 73.03
C THR A 217 -8.06 29.44 72.36
N ALA A 218 -7.36 30.35 71.69
CA ALA A 218 -6.26 30.02 70.77
C ALA A 218 -4.99 29.36 71.38
N THR A 219 -5.06 28.82 72.61
CA THR A 219 -3.89 28.43 73.40
C THR A 219 -3.87 26.95 73.83
N ASP A 220 -4.98 26.21 73.70
CA ASP A 220 -5.13 24.92 74.40
C ASP A 220 -4.89 23.67 73.55
N GLY A 221 -4.57 23.82 72.25
CA GLY A 221 -4.12 22.71 71.38
C GLY A 221 -5.08 21.51 71.24
N ARG A 222 -6.35 21.64 71.67
CA ARG A 222 -7.31 20.53 71.71
C ARG A 222 -7.76 20.15 70.32
N THR A 223 -7.80 18.85 70.04
CA THR A 223 -8.46 18.29 68.86
C THR A 223 -9.73 17.55 69.24
N MET A 224 -10.63 17.41 68.28
CA MET A 224 -11.84 16.60 68.34
C MET A 224 -11.78 15.58 67.22
N GLU A 225 -11.96 14.32 67.59
CA GLU A 225 -11.99 13.23 66.62
C GLU A 225 -13.39 13.14 66.00
N LEU A 226 -13.40 13.06 64.68
CA LEU A 226 -14.59 13.00 63.85
C LEU A 226 -14.63 11.67 63.11
N LEU A 227 -15.82 11.08 63.05
CA LEU A 227 -16.09 9.90 62.25
C LEU A 227 -17.00 10.28 61.08
N LEU A 228 -16.46 10.15 59.88
CA LEU A 228 -17.20 10.17 58.63
C LEU A 228 -17.52 8.74 58.21
N ARG A 229 -18.81 8.38 58.15
CA ARG A 229 -19.27 7.06 57.76
C ARG A 229 -19.54 6.95 56.24
N PRO A 230 -19.64 5.73 55.69
CA PRO A 230 -19.97 5.51 54.28
C PRO A 230 -21.35 6.06 53.86
N ASP A 231 -22.28 6.22 54.80
CA ASP A 231 -23.56 6.88 54.55
C ASP A 231 -23.45 8.41 54.41
N GLY A 232 -22.24 8.96 54.57
CA GLY A 232 -21.93 10.37 54.48
C GLY A 232 -22.10 11.14 55.78
N THR A 233 -22.52 10.50 56.88
CA THR A 233 -22.73 11.18 58.16
C THR A 233 -21.40 11.50 58.84
N ILE A 234 -21.25 12.74 59.30
CA ILE A 234 -20.13 13.19 60.12
C ILE A 234 -20.61 13.31 61.56
N THR A 235 -20.01 12.56 62.48
CA THR A 235 -20.36 12.61 63.91
C THR A 235 -19.13 12.88 64.77
N PRO A 236 -19.25 13.67 65.85
CA PRO A 236 -18.22 13.76 66.87
C PRO A 236 -18.15 12.45 67.67
N ASN A 237 -16.95 12.07 68.11
CA ASN A 237 -16.77 10.90 68.96
C ASN A 237 -16.81 11.21 70.47
N ALA A 238 -16.91 12.50 70.84
CA ALA A 238 -16.91 12.99 72.21
C ALA A 238 -17.76 14.28 72.32
N THR A 239 -17.91 14.78 73.55
CA THR A 239 -18.65 16.01 73.84
C THR A 239 -18.09 17.19 73.03
N PRO A 240 -18.90 17.83 72.17
CA PRO A 240 -18.37 18.77 71.20
C PRO A 240 -17.83 20.06 71.82
N LEU A 241 -16.68 20.49 71.31
CA LEU A 241 -16.08 21.78 71.63
C LEU A 241 -16.68 22.85 70.71
N LYS A 242 -16.79 24.09 71.22
CA LYS A 242 -17.62 25.15 70.61
C LYS A 242 -17.29 25.48 69.15
N ASN A 243 -16.03 25.33 68.74
CA ASN A 243 -15.57 25.64 67.38
C ASN A 243 -14.63 24.52 66.92
N VAL A 244 -14.92 23.90 65.79
CA VAL A 244 -14.16 22.78 65.22
C VAL A 244 -13.80 23.13 63.79
N TYR A 245 -12.51 23.10 63.49
CA TYR A 245 -12.01 23.29 62.14
C TYR A 245 -11.83 21.93 61.47
N ILE A 246 -12.55 21.72 60.38
CA ILE A 246 -12.47 20.53 59.55
C ILE A 246 -11.60 20.89 58.36
N GLU A 247 -10.57 20.09 58.11
CA GLU A 247 -9.80 20.08 56.88
C GLU A 247 -9.29 18.66 56.67
N ASN A 248 -9.90 17.96 55.71
CA ASN A 248 -9.60 16.57 55.46
C ASN A 248 -9.79 16.23 53.98
N SER A 249 -9.14 15.16 53.53
CA SER A 249 -9.33 14.65 52.19
C SER A 249 -9.38 13.13 52.17
N PHE A 250 -10.25 12.59 51.33
CA PHE A 250 -10.47 11.16 51.21
C PHE A 250 -10.87 10.78 49.79
N ARG A 251 -10.63 9.52 49.44
CA ARG A 251 -11.08 8.95 48.17
C ARG A 251 -12.50 8.44 48.33
N LEU A 252 -13.26 8.53 47.25
CA LEU A 252 -14.53 7.81 47.13
C LEU A 252 -14.24 6.32 47.21
#